data_AF-A0A182EMY7-F1
#
_entry.id   AF-A0A182EMY7-F1
#
_cell.length_a   1.000
_cell.length_b   1.000
_cell.length_c   1.000
_cell.angle_alpha   90.00
_cell.angle_beta   90.00
_cell.angle_gamma   90.00
#
_symmetry.space_group_name_H-M   'P 1'
#
loop_
_entity.id
_entity.type
_entity.pdbx_description
1 polymer ?
#
loop_
_entity_poly.entity_id
_entity_poly.type
_entity_poly.pdbx_seq_one_letter_code
_entity_poly.pdbx_strand_id
1 'polypeptide(L)'
;MSSLLQRFDYGKVGARIPLIANYYEIKINREIYVHRYEVIIKDPTKDRRLDRSISNKYYPFDRSIYIISDQNRKWKVPIGGEIEAWTGLHGSVKINSVEHALFNADVSSCAFSKIRINLIDFFLEILNEFRGRRPSEYTVDELRQTNRIAMNDS
;
A
#
# COMPACT_ATOMS: atom_id res chain seq x y z
N MET A 1 17.43 0.01 -32.30
CA MET A 1 17.46 0.93 -31.13
C MET A 1 16.54 2.10 -31.43
N SER A 2 15.33 2.15 -30.86
CA SER A 2 14.50 3.35 -30.99
C SER A 2 15.03 4.39 -29.99
N SER A 3 15.83 5.34 -30.46
CA SER A 3 16.09 6.55 -29.69
C SER A 3 14.74 7.25 -29.52
N LEU A 4 14.24 7.31 -28.29
CA LEU A 4 13.08 8.16 -27.98
C LEU A 4 13.41 9.58 -28.47
N LEU A 5 12.49 10.19 -29.23
CA LEU A 5 12.71 11.51 -29.82
C LEU A 5 13.13 12.50 -28.72
N GLN A 6 14.30 13.11 -28.91
CA GLN A 6 14.79 14.16 -28.02
C GLN A 6 13.80 15.33 -28.04
N ARG A 7 13.46 15.86 -26.86
CA ARG A 7 12.58 17.03 -26.74
C ARG A 7 13.21 18.22 -27.49
N PHE A 8 12.46 18.79 -28.43
CA PHE A 8 12.94 19.89 -29.29
C PHE A 8 12.96 21.26 -28.58
N ASP A 9 11.92 21.65 -27.85
CA ASP A 9 11.84 22.92 -27.09
C ASP A 9 10.84 22.80 -25.91
N TYR A 10 10.72 23.87 -25.12
CA TYR A 10 9.77 24.06 -24.02
C TYR A 10 8.67 25.07 -24.40
N GLY A 11 7.47 24.90 -23.82
CA GLY A 11 6.34 25.82 -24.05
C GLY A 11 6.61 27.23 -23.50
N LYS A 12 6.22 28.26 -24.26
CA LYS A 12 6.47 29.69 -23.95
C LYS A 12 5.22 30.50 -23.61
N VAL A 13 4.04 29.91 -23.81
CA VAL A 13 2.74 30.58 -23.62
C VAL A 13 2.22 30.36 -22.20
N GLY A 14 1.70 31.43 -21.58
CA GLY A 14 1.08 31.39 -20.26
C GLY A 14 1.80 32.24 -19.20
N ALA A 15 1.08 32.60 -18.13
CA ALA A 15 1.66 33.28 -17.00
C ALA A 15 2.56 32.32 -16.19
N ARG A 16 3.68 32.83 -15.66
CA ARG A 16 4.59 32.04 -14.83
C ARG A 16 3.97 31.81 -13.45
N ILE A 17 4.12 30.58 -12.93
CA ILE A 17 3.61 30.18 -11.62
C ILE A 17 4.74 29.49 -10.84
N PRO A 18 5.07 29.93 -9.61
CA PRO A 18 6.02 29.21 -8.76
C PRO A 18 5.38 27.92 -8.24
N LEU A 19 6.10 26.80 -8.39
CA LEU A 19 5.63 25.47 -7.97
C LEU A 19 6.64 24.83 -7.03
N ILE A 20 6.12 24.02 -6.11
CA ILE A 20 6.91 23.10 -5.29
C ILE A 20 6.52 21.70 -5.71
N ALA A 21 7.52 20.86 -5.97
CA ALA A 21 7.32 19.47 -6.32
C ALA A 21 7.86 18.57 -5.20
N ASN A 22 7.34 17.36 -5.11
CA ASN A 22 7.79 16.32 -4.18
C ASN A 22 9.06 15.59 -4.68
N TYR A 23 9.98 16.35 -5.29
CA TYR A 23 11.26 15.89 -5.77
C TYR A 23 12.39 16.57 -4.99
N TYR A 24 13.25 15.76 -4.40
CA TYR A 24 14.37 16.20 -3.58
C TYR A 24 15.68 15.93 -4.31
N GLU A 25 16.56 16.92 -4.40
CA GLU A 25 17.84 16.76 -5.11
C GLU A 25 18.80 15.86 -4.34
N ILE A 26 19.34 14.85 -5.02
CA ILE A 26 20.37 13.96 -4.49
C ILE A 26 21.73 14.41 -5.00
N LYS A 27 22.63 14.77 -4.08
CA LYS A 27 24.03 15.04 -4.40
C LYS A 27 24.82 13.73 -4.37
N ILE A 28 25.20 13.24 -5.55
CA ILE A 28 26.03 12.05 -5.69
C ILE A 28 27.49 12.49 -5.81
N ASN A 29 28.37 11.95 -4.95
CA ASN A 29 29.79 12.21 -5.05
C ASN A 29 30.36 11.47 -6.28
N ARG A 30 31.05 12.21 -7.15
CA ARG A 30 31.67 11.69 -8.38
C ARG A 30 32.94 10.87 -8.13
N GLU A 31 33.51 10.97 -6.94
CA GLU A 31 34.73 10.25 -6.55
C GLU A 31 34.43 8.83 -6.01
N ILE A 32 33.16 8.47 -5.84
CA ILE A 32 32.75 7.15 -5.34
C ILE A 32 32.57 6.19 -6.51
N TYR A 33 33.22 5.04 -6.42
CA TYR A 33 33.03 3.92 -7.34
C TYR A 33 32.00 2.93 -6.77
N VAL A 34 31.01 2.57 -7.58
CA VAL A 34 30.01 1.55 -7.22
C VAL A 34 30.35 0.26 -7.95
N HIS A 35 30.66 -0.80 -7.19
CA HIS A 35 30.90 -2.12 -7.73
C HIS A 35 29.60 -2.93 -7.73
N ARG A 36 29.19 -3.43 -8.90
CA ARG A 36 28.03 -4.33 -9.03
C ARG A 36 28.50 -5.77 -8.98
N TYR A 37 28.02 -6.52 -7.99
CA TYR A 37 28.25 -7.95 -7.86
C TYR A 37 26.96 -8.73 -8.12
N GLU A 38 27.08 -9.88 -8.78
CA GLU A 38 26.01 -10.86 -8.89
C GLU A 38 26.21 -11.91 -7.80
N VAL A 39 25.19 -12.10 -6.95
CA VAL A 39 25.23 -13.06 -5.84
C VAL A 39 24.17 -14.12 -6.09
N ILE A 40 24.61 -15.37 -6.23
CA ILE A 40 23.74 -16.52 -6.43
C ILE A 40 23.80 -17.35 -5.15
N ILE A 41 22.69 -17.40 -4.41
CA ILE A 41 22.57 -18.23 -3.23
C ILE A 41 21.67 -19.41 -3.58
N LYS A 42 22.19 -20.63 -3.44
CA LYS A 42 21.46 -21.86 -3.69
C LYS A 42 21.25 -22.56 -2.34
N ASP A 43 19.98 -22.75 -1.97
CA ASP A 43 19.63 -23.74 -0.96
C ASP A 43 19.30 -25.04 -1.71
N PRO A 44 20.10 -26.11 -1.57
CA PRO A 44 19.85 -27.35 -2.29
C PRO A 44 18.55 -28.05 -1.87
N THR A 45 17.91 -27.61 -0.78
CA THR A 45 16.71 -28.23 -0.20
C THR A 45 15.45 -27.37 -0.26
N LYS A 46 15.57 -26.07 -0.55
CA LYS A 46 14.44 -25.13 -0.60
C LYS A 46 14.46 -24.31 -1.88
N ASP A 47 13.36 -24.39 -2.63
CA ASP A 47 13.11 -23.54 -3.80
C ASP A 47 12.58 -22.14 -3.41
N ARG A 48 12.74 -21.77 -2.13
CA ARG A 48 12.17 -20.54 -1.59
C ARG A 48 13.20 -19.43 -1.71
N ARG A 49 12.80 -18.31 -2.34
CA ARG A 49 13.57 -17.06 -2.28
C ARG A 49 13.95 -16.79 -0.82
N LEU A 50 15.24 -16.61 -0.57
CA LEU A 50 15.72 -16.12 0.70
C LEU A 50 15.02 -14.78 0.94
N ASP A 51 14.08 -14.77 1.88
CA ASP A 51 13.54 -13.53 2.41
C ASP A 51 14.75 -12.80 2.98
N ARG A 52 15.21 -11.74 2.32
CA ARG A 52 16.00 -10.73 3.04
C ARG A 52 15.10 -10.38 4.21
N SER A 53 15.54 -10.67 5.42
CA SER A 53 14.82 -10.30 6.64
C SER A 53 14.81 -8.77 6.71
N ILE A 54 13.93 -8.17 5.94
CA ILE A 54 13.69 -6.74 5.93
C ILE A 54 12.96 -6.51 7.24
N SER A 55 13.62 -5.76 8.10
CA SER A 55 13.20 -5.32 9.44
C SER A 55 11.72 -5.56 9.74
N ASN A 56 11.40 -6.19 10.88
CA ASN A 56 10.03 -6.38 11.37
C ASN A 56 9.22 -5.06 11.54
N LYS A 57 9.83 -3.90 11.27
CA LYS A 57 9.21 -2.57 11.32
C LYS A 57 8.69 -2.09 9.96
N TYR A 58 9.17 -2.63 8.83
CA TYR A 58 8.83 -2.12 7.51
C TYR A 58 8.53 -3.24 6.53
N TYR A 59 7.47 -3.08 5.75
CA TYR A 59 7.08 -3.98 4.69
C TYR A 59 7.33 -3.32 3.33
N PRO A 60 8.29 -3.83 2.53
CA PRO A 60 8.53 -3.34 1.19
C PRO A 60 7.47 -3.93 0.24
N PHE A 61 6.82 -3.08 -0.54
CA PHE A 61 5.89 -3.51 -1.57
C PHE A 61 6.03 -2.61 -2.79
N ASP A 62 6.42 -3.23 -3.91
CA ASP A 62 6.80 -2.55 -5.15
C ASP A 62 7.88 -1.45 -4.91
N ARG A 63 7.55 -0.18 -5.15
CA ARG A 63 8.44 0.98 -4.93
C ARG A 63 8.13 1.75 -3.65
N SER A 64 7.33 1.16 -2.78
CA SER A 64 6.89 1.79 -1.55
C SER A 64 7.33 0.96 -0.34
N ILE A 65 7.48 1.64 0.80
CA ILE A 65 7.81 1.02 2.07
C ILE A 65 6.72 1.40 3.06
N TYR A 66 6.06 0.40 3.65
CA TYR A 66 4.96 0.57 4.58
C TYR A 66 5.40 0.24 6.00
N ILE A 67 4.86 0.93 6.99
CA ILE A 67 5.21 0.69 8.39
C ILE A 67 4.41 -0.53 8.86
N ILE A 68 5.13 -1.61 9.22
CA ILE A 68 4.55 -2.74 9.94
C ILE A 68 4.32 -2.26 11.37
N SER A 69 3.07 -1.93 11.69
CA SER A 69 2.74 -1.59 13.07
C SER A 69 2.52 -2.87 13.87
N ASP A 70 3.57 -3.29 14.59
CA ASP A 70 3.47 -4.39 15.57
C ASP A 70 2.69 -3.92 16.82
N GLN A 71 2.76 -2.63 17.21
CA GLN A 71 2.24 -2.22 18.54
C GLN A 71 1.66 -0.81 18.63
N ASN A 72 1.65 0.01 17.56
CA ASN A 72 1.27 1.41 17.64
C ASN A 72 0.03 1.72 16.79
N ARG A 73 -1.15 1.73 17.44
CA ARG A 73 -2.47 1.91 16.80
C ARG A 73 -2.64 3.24 16.05
N LYS A 74 -1.77 4.22 16.29
CA LYS A 74 -1.86 5.57 15.71
C LYS A 74 -1.77 5.60 14.18
N TRP A 75 -1.12 4.61 13.57
CA TRP A 75 -0.87 4.55 12.11
C TRP A 75 -1.60 3.41 11.41
N LYS A 76 -2.61 2.84 12.08
CA LYS A 76 -3.45 1.77 11.55
C LYS A 76 -4.85 2.32 11.32
N VAL A 77 -5.38 2.12 10.13
CA VAL A 77 -6.78 2.40 9.84
C VAL A 77 -7.46 1.06 9.56
N PRO A 78 -8.30 0.54 10.47
CA PRO A 78 -9.05 -0.68 10.20
C PRO A 78 -10.03 -0.42 9.06
N ILE A 79 -9.96 -1.24 8.01
CA ILE A 79 -10.88 -1.17 6.87
C ILE A 79 -12.05 -2.13 7.06
N GLY A 80 -11.81 -3.26 7.75
CA GLY A 80 -12.77 -4.35 7.95
C GLY A 80 -12.31 -5.62 7.23
N GLY A 81 -12.92 -6.77 7.56
CA GLY A 81 -12.60 -8.03 6.89
C GLY A 81 -11.16 -8.48 7.04
N GLU A 82 -10.53 -8.17 8.18
CA GLU A 82 -9.13 -8.46 8.48
C GLU A 82 -8.10 -7.69 7.66
N ILE A 83 -8.57 -6.60 7.04
CA ILE A 83 -7.74 -5.69 6.26
C ILE A 83 -7.51 -4.42 7.09
N GLU A 84 -6.24 -4.06 7.23
CA GLU A 84 -5.79 -2.78 7.78
C GLU A 84 -5.02 -1.99 6.72
N ALA A 85 -5.31 -0.70 6.64
CA ALA A 85 -4.51 0.21 5.85
C ALA A 85 -3.23 0.55 6.61
N TRP A 86 -2.08 0.36 5.95
CA TRP A 86 -0.79 0.85 6.43
C TRP A 86 -0.37 2.06 5.62
N THR A 87 0.06 3.09 6.34
CA THR A 87 0.72 4.25 5.74
C THR A 87 2.21 3.98 5.59
N GLY A 88 2.75 4.48 4.48
CA GLY A 88 4.11 4.31 4.06
C GLY A 88 4.58 5.47 3.19
N LEU A 89 5.75 5.27 2.60
CA LEU A 89 6.39 6.22 1.70
C LEU A 89 6.63 5.54 0.36
N HIS A 90 6.13 6.14 -0.72
CA HIS A 90 6.58 5.86 -2.07
C HIS A 90 7.95 6.50 -2.29
N GLY A 91 8.90 5.77 -2.87
CA GLY A 91 10.22 6.29 -3.18
C GLY A 91 10.67 5.87 -4.57
N SER A 92 11.07 6.83 -5.40
CA SER A 92 11.74 6.53 -6.66
C SER A 92 12.83 7.54 -6.99
N VAL A 93 13.91 7.08 -7.63
CA VAL A 93 14.97 7.95 -8.11
C VAL A 93 14.78 8.19 -9.61
N LYS A 94 14.82 9.45 -10.03
CA LYS A 94 14.73 9.87 -11.44
C LYS A 94 15.86 10.81 -11.78
N ILE A 95 16.24 10.85 -13.05
CA ILE A 95 17.21 11.81 -13.58
C ILE A 95 16.43 12.92 -14.29
N ASN A 96 16.75 14.18 -14.00
CA ASN A 96 16.11 15.32 -14.67
C ASN A 96 16.79 15.66 -16.00
N SER A 97 16.31 16.69 -16.70
CA SER A 97 16.88 17.16 -17.97
C SER A 97 18.29 17.76 -17.85
N VAL A 98 18.76 18.03 -16.64
CA VAL A 98 20.08 18.58 -16.31
C VAL A 98 20.98 17.51 -15.68
N GLU A 99 20.61 16.23 -15.80
CA GLU A 99 21.36 15.07 -15.28
C GLU A 99 21.52 15.02 -13.75
N HIS A 100 20.72 15.78 -13.01
CA HIS A 100 20.68 15.67 -11.55
C HIS A 100 19.78 14.52 -11.13
N ALA A 101 20.25 13.74 -10.16
CA ALA A 101 19.44 12.73 -9.51
C ALA A 101 18.43 13.39 -8.56
N LEU A 102 17.16 13.05 -8.73
CA LEU A 102 16.07 13.50 -7.89
C LEU A 102 15.40 12.31 -7.21
N PHE A 103 15.20 12.40 -5.90
CA PHE A 103 14.36 11.48 -5.14
C PHE A 103 12.91 11.99 -5.17
N ASN A 104 12.04 11.29 -5.89
CA ASN A 104 10.60 11.46 -5.77
C ASN A 104 10.13 10.71 -4.52
N ALA A 105 9.49 11.43 -3.61
CA ALA A 105 8.91 10.84 -2.41
C ALA A 105 7.48 11.30 -2.23
N ASP A 106 6.59 10.38 -1.89
CA ASP A 106 5.20 10.72 -1.60
C ASP A 106 4.63 9.81 -0.51
N VAL A 107 3.63 10.31 0.22
CA VAL A 107 2.91 9.50 1.21
C VAL A 107 2.03 8.52 0.47
N SER A 108 2.10 7.24 0.85
CA SER A 108 1.28 6.18 0.26
C SER A 108 0.54 5.43 1.37
N SER A 109 -0.68 4.98 1.09
CA SER A 109 -1.42 4.06 1.95
C SER A 109 -1.83 2.84 1.14
N CYS A 110 -1.65 1.65 1.70
CA CYS A 110 -2.05 0.40 1.06
C CYS A 110 -2.70 -0.53 2.08
N ALA A 111 -3.61 -1.38 1.59
CA ALA A 111 -4.40 -2.29 2.39
C ALA A 111 -3.68 -3.64 2.50
N PHE A 112 -3.43 -4.09 3.73
CA PHE A 112 -2.77 -5.35 4.03
C PHE A 112 -3.60 -6.18 5.00
N SER A 113 -3.45 -7.50 4.94
CA SER A 113 -3.98 -8.37 5.98
C SER A 113 -3.25 -8.12 7.30
N LYS A 114 -3.98 -8.20 8.42
CA LYS A 114 -3.37 -8.04 9.75
C LYS A 114 -2.25 -9.05 9.98
N ILE A 115 -1.13 -8.57 10.50
CA ILE A 115 0.00 -9.43 10.89
C ILE A 115 -0.33 -10.12 12.23
N ARG A 116 -0.11 -11.44 12.28
CA ARG A 116 -0.25 -12.30 13.49
C ARG A 116 -1.66 -12.30 14.08
N ILE A 117 -2.64 -12.69 13.29
CA ILE A 117 -3.97 -13.00 13.79
C ILE A 117 -4.11 -14.47 14.14
N ASN A 118 -4.85 -14.77 15.22
CA ASN A 118 -5.28 -16.13 15.49
C ASN A 118 -6.37 -16.53 14.50
N LEU A 119 -6.37 -17.78 14.05
CA LEU A 119 -7.36 -18.29 13.09
C LEU A 119 -8.81 -18.07 13.57
N ILE A 120 -9.04 -18.14 14.89
CA ILE A 120 -10.36 -17.88 15.49
C ILE A 120 -10.80 -16.42 15.27
N ASP A 121 -9.92 -15.46 15.57
CA ASP A 121 -10.23 -14.04 15.40
C ASP A 121 -10.49 -13.70 13.94
N PHE A 122 -9.69 -14.28 13.03
CA PHE A 122 -9.87 -14.18 11.59
C PHE A 122 -11.26 -14.67 11.15
N PHE A 123 -11.69 -15.85 11.61
CA PHE A 123 -13.02 -16.36 11.31
C PHE A 123 -14.14 -15.46 11.85
N LEU A 124 -13.99 -14.96 13.08
CA LEU A 124 -15.00 -14.10 13.70
C LEU A 124 -15.18 -12.78 12.96
N GLU A 125 -14.10 -12.14 12.52
CA GLU A 125 -14.20 -10.87 11.80
C GLU A 125 -14.80 -11.03 10.41
N ILE A 126 -14.42 -12.06 9.66
CA ILE A 126 -15.04 -12.37 8.38
C ILE A 126 -16.53 -12.61 8.56
N LEU A 127 -16.92 -13.48 9.50
CA LEU A 127 -18.33 -13.80 9.76
C LEU A 127 -19.13 -12.58 10.22
N ASN A 128 -18.51 -11.69 11.01
CA ASN A 128 -19.15 -10.45 11.49
C ASN A 128 -19.24 -9.38 10.41
N GLU A 129 -18.27 -9.28 9.49
CA GLU A 129 -18.36 -8.40 8.33
C GLU A 129 -19.59 -8.73 7.47
N PHE A 130 -19.84 -10.02 7.23
CA PHE A 130 -21.05 -10.48 6.53
C PHE A 130 -22.34 -10.20 7.30
N ARG A 131 -22.31 -10.10 8.64
CA ARG A 131 -23.47 -9.69 9.43
C ARG A 131 -23.75 -8.19 9.30
N GLY A 132 -22.72 -7.35 9.26
CA GLY A 132 -22.86 -5.90 9.11
C GLY A 132 -23.29 -5.44 7.71
N ARG A 133 -23.07 -6.28 6.68
CA ARG A 133 -23.51 -6.03 5.30
C ARG A 133 -24.91 -6.57 4.99
N ARG A 134 -25.58 -7.25 5.94
CA ARG A 134 -27.01 -7.51 5.76
C ARG A 134 -27.70 -6.15 5.71
N PRO A 135 -28.55 -5.84 4.71
CA PRO A 135 -29.56 -4.81 4.94
C PRO A 135 -30.22 -5.19 6.27
N SER A 136 -30.48 -4.23 7.16
CA SER A 136 -31.16 -4.49 8.43
C SER A 136 -32.42 -5.32 8.15
N GLU A 137 -32.26 -6.63 8.26
CA GLU A 137 -33.24 -7.60 7.82
C GLU A 137 -34.10 -7.73 9.05
N TYR A 138 -35.30 -7.15 8.94
CA TYR A 138 -36.38 -7.13 9.91
C TYR A 138 -36.08 -7.95 11.15
N THR A 139 -36.04 -7.26 12.30
CA THR A 139 -35.90 -7.90 13.60
C THR A 139 -36.86 -9.08 13.63
N VAL A 140 -36.47 -10.26 14.15
CA VAL A 140 -37.34 -11.45 14.17
C VAL A 140 -38.75 -11.14 14.69
N ASP A 141 -38.87 -10.13 15.54
CA ASP A 141 -40.12 -9.58 16.05
C ASP A 141 -40.97 -8.85 15.00
N GLU A 142 -40.36 -8.10 14.07
CA GLU A 142 -41.04 -7.45 12.95
C GLU A 142 -41.60 -8.48 11.96
N LEU A 143 -40.85 -9.54 11.62
CA LEU A 143 -41.34 -10.65 10.79
C LEU A 143 -42.50 -11.41 11.46
N ARG A 144 -42.49 -11.53 12.79
CA ARG A 144 -43.61 -12.11 13.56
C ARG A 144 -44.83 -11.19 13.56
N GLN A 145 -44.62 -9.88 13.58
CA GLN A 145 -45.70 -8.89 13.51
C GLN A 145 -46.34 -8.87 12.11
N THR A 146 -45.55 -8.86 11.04
CA THR A 146 -46.06 -8.88 9.66
C THR A 146 -46.83 -10.17 9.36
N ASN A 147 -46.37 -11.32 9.85
CA ASN A 147 -47.10 -12.59 9.70
C ASN A 147 -48.39 -12.66 10.52
N ARG A 148 -48.45 -12.02 11.71
CA ARG A 148 -49.70 -11.89 12.48
C ARG A 148 -50.73 -11.01 11.78
N ILE A 149 -50.29 -9.94 11.12
CA ILE A 149 -51.19 -9.06 10.37
C ILE A 149 -51.72 -9.80 9.13
N ALA A 150 -50.86 -10.51 8.39
CA ALA A 150 -51.26 -11.28 7.22
C ALA A 150 -52.23 -12.45 7.52
N MET A 151 -52.12 -13.08 8.70
CA MET A 151 -53.04 -14.15 9.13
C MET A 151 -54.38 -13.66 9.67
N ASN A 152 -54.53 -12.36 9.98
CA ASN A 152 -55.79 -11.79 10.47
C ASN A 152 -56.64 -11.17 9.36
N ASP A 153 -56.09 -10.99 8.16
CA ASP A 153 -56.77 -10.47 6.95
C ASP A 153 -57.13 -11.59 5.95
N SER A 154 -57.19 -12.86 6.39
CA SER A 154 -57.63 -14.03 5.60
C SER A 154 -58.94 -14.61 6.12
#